data_AF-A0AAN7A8L7-F1
#
_entry.id   AF-A0AAN7A8L7-F1
#
_cell.length_a   1.000
_cell.length_b   1.000
_cell.length_c   1.000
_cell.angle_alpha   90.00
_cell.angle_beta   90.00
_cell.angle_gamma   90.00
#
_symmetry.space_group_name_H-M   'P 1'
#
loop_
_entity.id
_entity.type
_entity.pdbx_description
1 polymer ?
#
loop_
_entity_poly.entity_id
_entity_poly.type
_entity_poly.pdbx_seq_one_letter_code
_entity_poly.pdbx_strand_id
1 'polypeptide(L)'
;MARAAWGDSTARLGRDSFLPFASCWLCLEPAIDPVACTNGDLFCRECALSNILAQKKEIKRAEKAREQEDREALEEEARADADAQARAIREFELTQAGLSLKPAVRGDGRKSSRSTSTPTEKPPPEATPSGTNVTLDLSGKTGEKRKFSLDEDEIARIASEERAKARKAIDSEKAAKPTLPSFWSPFVTPSSNKNNTLHEVKRKSKTQPTCPSSSQDNPHHYSLHTLVTVNFTEETDSSTNKTTRICPACKKGLTNSSRATLAKPCGHVLCKSCVDQFMKPSPSSSEPVLCYVCEANLTGSKPGKKEKEGKEKEKIRPGLVELRREGTGFSAGGANTVKKDTVTFTV
;
A
#
# COMPACT_ATOMS: atom_id res chain seq x y z
N MET A 1 -1.15 24.02 32.38
CA MET A 1 0.08 23.21 32.45
C MET A 1 0.08 21.96 31.55
N ALA A 2 -1.04 21.55 30.93
CA ALA A 2 -1.10 20.29 30.17
C ALA A 2 -0.54 20.35 28.72
N ARG A 3 -0.34 21.55 28.14
CA ARG A 3 0.18 21.69 26.76
C ARG A 3 1.65 21.30 26.58
N ALA A 4 2.47 21.37 27.63
CA ALA A 4 3.91 21.06 27.54
C ALA A 4 4.20 19.54 27.44
N ALA A 5 3.24 18.68 27.81
CA ALA A 5 3.41 17.23 27.79
C ALA A 5 3.02 16.57 26.45
N TRP A 6 2.31 17.28 25.57
CA TRP A 6 1.76 16.75 24.32
C TRP A 6 2.26 17.44 23.05
N GLY A 7 3.30 18.27 23.15
CA GLY A 7 3.95 18.88 21.98
C GLY A 7 5.05 18.00 21.40
N ASP A 8 5.42 18.28 20.15
CA ASP A 8 6.59 17.66 19.52
C ASP A 8 7.84 18.02 20.32
N SER A 9 8.57 17.01 20.79
CA SER A 9 9.79 17.21 21.56
C SER A 9 10.99 16.60 20.86
N THR A 10 12.10 17.33 20.90
CA THR A 10 13.37 16.87 20.32
C THR A 10 14.41 16.77 21.42
N ALA A 11 15.06 15.62 21.55
CA ALA A 11 16.14 15.40 22.52
C ALA A 11 17.42 14.96 21.80
N ARG A 12 18.57 15.45 22.28
CA ARG A 12 19.89 14.98 21.83
C ARG A 12 20.28 13.75 22.64
N LEU A 13 20.76 12.70 21.97
CA LEU A 13 21.20 11.49 22.64
C LEU A 13 22.65 11.64 23.16
N GLY A 14 22.89 11.02 24.31
CA GLY A 14 24.21 10.92 24.92
C GLY A 14 25.00 9.72 24.39
N ARG A 15 26.27 9.60 24.79
CA ARG A 15 27.12 8.45 24.39
C ARG A 15 26.52 7.11 24.82
N ASP A 16 25.90 7.06 25.99
CA ASP A 16 25.37 5.84 26.59
C ASP A 16 24.10 5.34 25.91
N SER A 17 23.47 6.17 25.09
CA SER A 17 22.31 5.78 24.27
C SER A 17 22.70 5.02 23.00
N PHE A 18 23.99 4.95 22.69
CA PHE A 18 24.48 4.34 21.45
C PHE A 18 25.07 2.96 21.68
N LEU A 19 24.70 2.04 20.79
CA LEU A 19 25.23 0.69 20.75
C LEU A 19 26.75 0.68 20.47
N PRO A 20 27.51 -0.22 21.11
CA PRO A 20 28.89 -0.51 20.72
C PRO A 20 29.00 -0.95 19.24
N PHE A 21 30.23 -0.90 18.72
CA PHE A 21 30.48 -1.33 17.35
C PHE A 21 30.19 -2.82 17.19
N ALA A 22 29.53 -3.17 16.08
CA ALA A 22 29.17 -4.54 15.75
C ALA A 22 28.27 -5.23 16.80
N SER A 23 27.35 -4.47 17.39
CA SER A 23 26.19 -4.99 18.12
C SER A 23 25.02 -5.32 17.18
N CYS A 24 24.20 -6.27 17.62
CA CYS A 24 22.97 -6.65 16.93
C CYS A 24 21.86 -5.62 17.21
N TRP A 25 21.16 -5.20 16.15
CA TRP A 25 20.05 -4.24 16.25
C TRP A 25 18.73 -4.80 16.80
N LEU A 26 18.67 -6.11 17.03
CA LEU A 26 17.48 -6.79 17.57
C LEU A 26 17.64 -7.10 19.05
N CYS A 27 18.76 -7.72 19.46
CA CYS A 27 19.02 -8.01 20.88
C CYS A 27 19.84 -6.94 21.61
N LEU A 28 20.39 -5.95 20.90
CA LEU A 28 21.18 -4.83 21.46
C LEU A 28 22.52 -5.23 22.11
N GLU A 29 22.91 -6.50 22.02
CA GLU A 29 24.17 -7.04 22.51
C GLU A 29 25.22 -7.18 21.40
N PRO A 30 26.51 -7.38 21.72
CA PRO A 30 27.53 -7.71 20.73
C PRO A 30 27.07 -8.88 19.85
N ALA A 31 27.10 -8.71 18.53
CA ALA A 31 26.52 -9.71 17.64
C ALA A 31 27.30 -11.03 17.66
N ILE A 32 26.58 -12.13 17.88
CA ILE A 32 27.05 -13.52 17.78
C ILE A 32 26.68 -14.03 16.38
N ASP A 33 27.63 -14.68 15.69
CA ASP A 33 27.51 -15.07 14.29
C ASP A 33 26.88 -13.96 13.42
N PRO A 34 27.56 -12.80 13.32
CA PRO A 34 26.96 -11.60 12.78
C PRO A 34 26.56 -11.79 11.31
N VAL A 35 25.36 -11.33 10.98
CA VAL A 35 24.84 -11.25 9.62
C VAL A 35 24.45 -9.81 9.32
N ALA A 36 24.64 -9.39 8.06
CA ALA A 36 24.30 -8.06 7.59
C ALA A 36 23.18 -8.10 6.55
N CYS A 37 22.28 -7.11 6.61
CA CYS A 37 21.34 -6.86 5.52
C CYS A 37 22.04 -6.21 4.31
N THR A 38 21.29 -6.02 3.22
CA THR A 38 21.83 -5.37 2.00
C THR A 38 22.38 -3.97 2.23
N ASN A 39 21.87 -3.28 3.25
CA ASN A 39 22.19 -1.90 3.60
C ASN A 39 23.24 -1.78 4.71
N GLY A 40 23.74 -2.91 5.25
CA GLY A 40 24.81 -2.91 6.24
C GLY A 40 24.35 -2.81 7.71
N ASP A 41 23.07 -3.01 8.01
CA ASP A 41 22.61 -3.20 9.39
C ASP A 41 23.01 -4.60 9.88
N LEU A 42 23.49 -4.69 11.12
CA LEU A 42 24.03 -5.92 11.73
C LEU A 42 23.05 -6.60 12.67
N PHE A 43 23.01 -7.93 12.61
CA PHE A 43 22.17 -8.76 13.46
C PHE A 43 22.91 -10.04 13.88
N CYS A 44 22.53 -10.64 15.00
CA CYS A 44 22.84 -12.05 15.23
C CYS A 44 22.08 -12.90 14.20
N ARG A 45 22.69 -13.99 13.73
CA ARG A 45 22.04 -14.93 12.81
C ARG A 45 20.67 -15.37 13.33
N GLU A 46 20.59 -15.81 14.59
CA GLU A 46 19.33 -16.24 15.20
C GLU A 46 18.25 -15.14 15.25
N CYS A 47 18.62 -13.92 15.63
CA CYS A 47 17.68 -12.80 15.75
C CYS A 47 17.13 -12.41 14.39
N ALA A 48 17.98 -12.36 13.36
CA ALA A 48 17.54 -12.06 12.00
C ALA A 48 16.55 -13.10 11.50
N LEU A 49 16.84 -14.39 11.69
CA LEU A 49 15.98 -15.50 11.28
C LEU A 49 14.64 -15.47 12.01
N SER A 50 14.64 -15.31 13.34
CA SER A 50 13.42 -15.30 14.14
C SER A 50 12.51 -14.13 13.76
N ASN A 51 13.08 -12.95 13.51
CA ASN A 51 12.32 -11.78 13.08
C ASN A 51 11.74 -11.96 11.67
N ILE A 52 12.51 -12.51 10.72
CA ILE A 52 12.00 -12.82 9.37
C ILE A 52 10.83 -13.80 9.44
N LEU A 53 10.93 -14.84 10.27
CA LEU A 53 9.85 -15.82 10.44
C LEU A 53 8.61 -15.21 11.10
N ALA A 54 8.79 -14.38 12.13
CA ALA A 54 7.70 -13.66 12.77
C ALA A 54 6.97 -12.74 11.79
N GLN A 55 7.71 -11.97 11.00
CA GLN A 55 7.14 -11.10 9.97
C GLN A 55 6.41 -11.89 8.88
N LYS A 56 6.97 -13.01 8.39
CA LYS A 56 6.28 -13.87 7.41
C LYS A 56 4.98 -14.44 7.96
N LYS A 57 4.95 -14.84 9.24
CA LYS A 57 3.73 -15.33 9.90
C LYS A 57 2.68 -14.24 10.01
N GLU A 58 3.07 -13.02 10.36
CA GLU A 58 2.17 -11.88 10.45
C GLU A 58 1.63 -11.46 9.08
N ILE A 59 2.50 -11.42 8.06
CA ILE A 59 2.11 -11.14 6.67
C ILE A 59 1.06 -12.16 6.22
N LYS A 60 1.30 -13.46 6.44
CA LYS A 60 0.35 -14.52 6.08
C LYS A 60 -0.99 -14.40 6.83
N ARG A 61 -0.95 -14.05 8.11
CA ARG A 61 -2.16 -13.81 8.92
C ARG A 61 -2.96 -12.62 8.36
N ALA A 62 -2.28 -11.52 8.08
CA ALA A 62 -2.88 -10.31 7.53
C ALA A 62 -3.42 -10.54 6.10
N GLU A 63 -2.74 -11.35 5.28
CA GLU A 63 -3.22 -11.75 3.96
C GLU A 63 -4.50 -12.56 4.03
N LYS A 64 -4.56 -13.56 4.91
CA LYS A 64 -5.78 -14.36 5.11
C LYS A 64 -6.94 -13.51 5.62
N ALA A 65 -6.68 -12.58 6.54
CA ALA A 65 -7.70 -11.66 7.04
C ALA A 65 -8.26 -10.79 5.91
N ARG A 66 -7.39 -10.22 5.07
CA ARG A 66 -7.82 -9.43 3.90
C ARG A 66 -8.59 -10.26 2.88
N GLU A 67 -8.15 -11.48 2.59
CA GLU A 67 -8.87 -12.37 1.67
C GLU A 67 -10.28 -12.71 2.18
N GLN A 68 -10.42 -12.88 3.51
CA GLN A 68 -11.72 -13.09 4.13
C GLN A 68 -12.59 -11.82 4.04
N GLU A 69 -12.04 -10.64 4.33
CA GLU A 69 -12.73 -9.35 4.22
C GLU A 69 -13.18 -9.09 2.77
N ASP A 70 -12.32 -9.36 1.78
CA ASP A 70 -12.63 -9.22 0.36
C ASP A 70 -13.77 -10.17 -0.06
N ARG A 71 -13.76 -11.41 0.43
CA ARG A 71 -14.85 -12.37 0.16
C ARG A 71 -16.17 -11.92 0.79
N GLU A 72 -16.16 -11.48 2.04
CA GLU A 72 -17.35 -10.97 2.74
C GLU A 72 -17.89 -9.71 2.04
N ALA A 73 -17.02 -8.82 1.55
CA ALA A 73 -17.41 -7.64 0.79
C ALA A 73 -18.08 -7.99 -0.55
N LEU A 74 -17.55 -8.97 -1.29
CA LEU A 74 -18.17 -9.46 -2.53
C LEU A 74 -19.55 -10.11 -2.28
N GLU A 75 -19.70 -10.86 -1.19
CA GLU A 75 -20.99 -11.43 -0.78
C GLU A 75 -22.00 -10.34 -0.36
N GLU A 76 -21.56 -9.29 0.34
CA GLU A 76 -22.40 -8.15 0.70
C GLU A 76 -22.83 -7.35 -0.55
N GLU A 77 -21.92 -7.13 -1.50
CA GLU A 77 -22.23 -6.49 -2.79
C GLU A 77 -23.24 -7.32 -3.59
N ALA A 78 -23.04 -8.64 -3.71
CA ALA A 78 -23.98 -9.52 -4.39
C ALA A 78 -25.38 -9.50 -3.74
N ARG A 79 -25.44 -9.42 -2.40
CA ARG A 79 -26.72 -9.28 -1.68
C ARG A 79 -27.38 -7.93 -1.93
N ALA A 80 -26.61 -6.84 -1.92
CA ALA A 80 -27.10 -5.51 -2.22
C ALA A 80 -27.62 -5.40 -3.67
N ASP A 81 -26.96 -6.07 -4.61
CA ASP A 81 -27.34 -6.16 -6.01
C ASP A 81 -28.66 -6.91 -6.19
N ALA A 82 -28.81 -8.04 -5.52
CA ALA A 82 -30.05 -8.82 -5.52
C ALA A 82 -31.21 -8.01 -4.92
N ASP A 83 -30.98 -7.31 -3.81
CA ASP A 83 -31.98 -6.43 -3.18
C ASP A 83 -32.38 -5.27 -4.10
N ALA A 84 -31.40 -4.66 -4.81
CA ALA A 84 -31.66 -3.60 -5.77
C ALA A 84 -32.46 -4.11 -6.98
N GLN A 85 -32.14 -5.29 -7.49
CA GLN A 85 -32.90 -5.94 -8.57
C GLN A 85 -34.34 -6.23 -8.13
N ALA A 86 -34.54 -6.78 -6.92
CA ALA A 86 -35.88 -7.09 -6.40
C ALA A 86 -36.73 -5.83 -6.17
N ARG A 87 -36.12 -4.70 -5.78
CA ARG A 87 -36.83 -3.41 -5.67
C ARG A 87 -37.21 -2.85 -7.04
N ALA A 88 -36.29 -2.91 -8.02
CA ALA A 88 -36.57 -2.46 -9.38
C ALA A 88 -37.74 -3.24 -10.01
N ILE A 89 -37.76 -4.58 -9.85
CA ILE A 89 -38.88 -5.41 -10.33
C ILE A 89 -40.20 -4.98 -9.67
N ARG A 90 -40.22 -4.79 -8.34
CA ARG A 90 -41.43 -4.34 -7.63
C ARG A 90 -41.92 -2.97 -8.06
N GLU A 91 -41.01 -2.02 -8.29
CA GLU A 91 -41.34 -0.68 -8.79
C GLU A 91 -41.92 -0.76 -10.21
N PHE A 92 -41.37 -1.62 -11.06
CA PHE A 92 -41.89 -1.88 -12.39
C PHE A 92 -43.29 -2.50 -12.36
N GLU A 93 -43.53 -3.53 -11.54
CA GLU A 93 -44.84 -4.15 -11.34
C GLU A 93 -45.88 -3.13 -10.86
N LEU A 94 -45.52 -2.30 -9.87
CA LEU A 94 -46.38 -1.25 -9.34
C LEU A 94 -46.73 -0.18 -10.40
N THR A 95 -45.76 0.13 -11.28
CA THR A 95 -45.95 1.05 -12.40
C THR A 95 -46.90 0.46 -13.46
N GLN A 96 -46.77 -0.83 -13.80
CA GLN A 96 -47.68 -1.52 -14.72
C GLN A 96 -49.10 -1.64 -14.17
N ALA A 97 -49.26 -1.82 -12.86
CA ALA A 97 -50.56 -1.84 -12.18
C ALA A 97 -51.27 -0.47 -12.13
N GLY A 98 -50.69 0.58 -12.74
CA GLY A 98 -51.26 1.94 -12.76
C GLY A 98 -51.17 2.67 -11.42
N LEU A 99 -50.46 2.10 -10.44
CA LEU A 99 -50.28 2.64 -9.09
C LEU A 99 -49.07 3.58 -8.99
N SER A 100 -48.56 4.09 -10.11
CA SER A 100 -47.41 5.00 -10.15
C SER A 100 -47.69 6.29 -9.36
N LEU A 101 -47.37 6.28 -8.07
CA LEU A 101 -47.30 7.46 -7.24
C LEU A 101 -46.06 8.24 -7.69
N LYS A 102 -46.26 9.22 -8.58
CA LYS A 102 -45.28 10.29 -8.74
C LYS A 102 -44.96 10.81 -7.33
N PRO A 103 -43.69 10.83 -6.88
CA PRO A 103 -43.38 11.46 -5.62
C PRO A 103 -43.77 12.93 -5.76
N ALA A 104 -44.77 13.33 -4.97
CA ALA A 104 -45.20 14.71 -4.84
C ALA A 104 -44.07 15.51 -4.14
N VAL A 105 -43.03 15.87 -4.88
CA VAL A 105 -42.16 16.98 -4.51
C VAL A 105 -42.79 18.24 -5.09
N ARG A 106 -43.20 19.11 -4.18
CA ARG A 106 -43.76 20.43 -4.44
C ARG A 106 -42.80 21.27 -5.29
N GLY A 107 -43.31 21.93 -6.33
CA GLY A 107 -42.55 22.92 -7.11
C GLY A 107 -43.15 23.25 -8.48
N ASP A 108 -44.04 24.25 -8.49
CA ASP A 108 -44.38 25.17 -9.58
C ASP A 108 -45.02 24.67 -10.91
N GLY A 109 -46.32 24.96 -11.02
CA GLY A 109 -46.85 25.77 -12.13
C GLY A 109 -46.81 25.22 -13.56
N ARG A 110 -47.72 24.31 -13.93
CA ARG A 110 -48.40 24.42 -15.25
C ARG A 110 -49.71 23.63 -15.32
N LYS A 111 -50.81 24.37 -15.45
CA LYS A 111 -52.13 23.83 -15.80
C LYS A 111 -52.08 23.23 -17.20
N SER A 112 -52.48 21.98 -17.35
CA SER A 112 -53.04 21.48 -18.61
C SER A 112 -54.33 20.76 -18.30
N SER A 113 -55.43 21.41 -18.70
CA SER A 113 -56.81 20.98 -18.62
C SER A 113 -57.01 19.61 -19.26
N ARG A 114 -57.50 18.66 -18.48
CA ARG A 114 -58.06 17.40 -18.96
C ARG A 114 -59.57 17.56 -18.98
N SER A 115 -60.10 17.81 -20.16
CA SER A 115 -61.55 17.87 -20.41
C SER A 115 -62.12 16.45 -20.38
N THR A 116 -62.86 16.18 -19.33
CA THR A 116 -63.87 15.13 -19.22
C THR A 116 -64.96 15.36 -20.28
N SER A 117 -65.30 14.33 -21.05
CA SER A 117 -66.60 14.25 -21.72
C SER A 117 -67.21 12.88 -21.46
N THR A 118 -68.42 12.93 -20.91
CA THR A 118 -69.33 11.82 -20.61
C THR A 118 -69.92 11.23 -21.91
N PRO A 119 -70.44 9.98 -21.87
CA PRO A 119 -70.87 9.25 -23.06
C PRO A 119 -72.36 9.49 -23.35
N THR A 120 -72.70 9.58 -24.64
CA THR A 120 -74.10 9.50 -25.12
C THR A 120 -74.17 8.47 -26.25
N GLU A 121 -74.93 7.39 -26.01
CA GLU A 121 -75.50 6.46 -27.00
C GLU A 121 -76.29 7.23 -28.09
N LYS A 122 -76.43 6.91 -29.39
CA LYS A 122 -76.61 5.67 -30.22
C LYS A 122 -76.73 6.17 -31.71
N PRO A 123 -76.98 5.38 -32.79
CA PRO A 123 -76.61 4.00 -33.20
C PRO A 123 -75.92 4.01 -34.64
N PRO A 124 -75.72 2.87 -35.36
CA PRO A 124 -74.61 2.69 -36.34
C PRO A 124 -74.95 3.00 -37.81
N PRO A 125 -73.94 3.12 -38.70
CA PRO A 125 -74.11 2.94 -40.15
C PRO A 125 -73.42 1.68 -40.70
N GLU A 126 -74.06 1.07 -41.69
CA GLU A 126 -73.56 -0.07 -42.47
C GLU A 126 -72.60 0.34 -43.62
N ALA A 127 -71.70 -0.60 -43.91
CA ALA A 127 -71.20 -1.03 -45.24
C ALA A 127 -70.23 -0.16 -46.08
N THR A 128 -68.95 -0.60 -46.01
CA THR A 128 -68.05 -1.02 -47.12
C THR A 128 -67.20 -0.01 -47.94
N PRO A 129 -66.04 -0.48 -48.47
CA PRO A 129 -64.82 0.32 -48.61
C PRO A 129 -64.34 0.50 -50.06
N SER A 130 -63.47 1.49 -50.27
CA SER A 130 -62.43 1.63 -51.32
C SER A 130 -61.93 3.07 -51.21
N GLY A 131 -60.65 3.44 -51.28
CA GLY A 131 -59.47 2.85 -51.91
C GLY A 131 -58.71 4.04 -52.53
N THR A 132 -57.38 3.97 -52.52
CA THR A 132 -56.40 4.80 -53.25
C THR A 132 -55.92 6.15 -52.71
N ASN A 133 -54.61 6.31 -52.93
CA ASN A 133 -53.62 7.22 -52.33
C ASN A 133 -53.57 8.59 -53.00
N VAL A 134 -53.19 9.64 -52.26
CA VAL A 134 -52.43 10.78 -52.81
C VAL A 134 -51.47 11.34 -51.74
N THR A 135 -50.20 11.47 -52.14
CA THR A 135 -49.09 12.18 -51.50
C THR A 135 -49.26 13.70 -51.52
N LEU A 136 -48.84 14.40 -50.46
CA LEU A 136 -48.36 15.79 -50.56
C LEU A 136 -47.39 16.13 -49.42
N ASP A 137 -46.22 16.59 -49.82
CA ASP A 137 -45.20 17.30 -49.03
C ASP A 137 -45.77 18.53 -48.32
N LEU A 138 -45.18 18.90 -47.17
CA LEU A 138 -44.87 20.28 -46.73
C LEU A 138 -44.21 20.29 -45.33
N SER A 139 -42.89 20.47 -45.33
CA SER A 139 -42.05 21.30 -44.42
C SER A 139 -42.49 21.56 -42.97
N GLY A 140 -41.69 21.04 -42.02
CA GLY A 140 -41.63 21.52 -40.63
C GLY A 140 -40.52 20.84 -39.82
N LYS A 141 -39.37 21.51 -39.66
CA LYS A 141 -38.27 21.09 -38.76
C LYS A 141 -38.69 21.30 -37.30
N THR A 142 -39.01 20.21 -36.59
CA THR A 142 -38.86 20.09 -35.14
C THR A 142 -39.04 18.63 -34.72
N GLY A 143 -38.04 18.09 -34.02
CA GLY A 143 -38.13 16.78 -33.37
C GLY A 143 -37.89 15.61 -34.32
N GLU A 144 -36.63 15.36 -34.67
CA GLU A 144 -36.22 14.06 -35.19
C GLU A 144 -36.47 13.03 -34.09
N LYS A 145 -37.66 12.42 -34.14
CA LYS A 145 -37.97 11.21 -33.40
C LYS A 145 -36.98 10.17 -33.91
N ARG A 146 -35.84 10.02 -33.22
CA ARG A 146 -34.98 8.86 -33.44
C ARG A 146 -35.90 7.66 -33.32
N LYS A 147 -36.05 6.93 -34.42
CA LYS A 147 -36.80 5.68 -34.44
C LYS A 147 -36.14 4.84 -33.36
N PHE A 148 -36.83 4.61 -32.26
CA PHE A 148 -36.34 3.78 -31.17
C PHE A 148 -36.24 2.37 -31.74
N SER A 149 -35.09 2.02 -32.30
CA SER A 149 -34.76 0.64 -32.59
C SER A 149 -34.51 -0.01 -31.24
N LEU A 150 -35.29 -1.03 -30.96
CA LEU A 150 -35.15 -1.86 -29.77
C LEU A 150 -33.92 -2.75 -29.98
N ASP A 151 -32.75 -2.13 -29.99
CA ASP A 151 -31.47 -2.83 -30.13
C ASP A 151 -31.07 -3.37 -28.75
N GLU A 152 -30.53 -4.58 -28.72
CA GLU A 152 -30.20 -5.30 -27.47
C GLU A 152 -29.27 -4.50 -26.56
N ASP A 153 -28.34 -3.74 -27.15
CA ASP A 153 -27.42 -2.85 -26.44
C ASP A 153 -28.12 -1.64 -25.77
N GLU A 154 -29.17 -1.09 -26.40
CA GLU A 154 -29.93 0.03 -25.84
C GLU A 154 -30.85 -0.44 -24.71
N ILE A 155 -31.41 -1.66 -24.82
CA ILE A 155 -32.16 -2.30 -23.73
C ILE A 155 -31.24 -2.57 -22.54
N ALA A 156 -30.02 -3.08 -22.78
CA ALA A 156 -29.03 -3.32 -21.73
C ALA A 156 -28.60 -2.01 -21.05
N ARG A 157 -28.44 -0.93 -21.80
CA ARG A 157 -28.11 0.41 -21.27
C ARG A 157 -29.22 0.94 -20.38
N ILE A 158 -30.48 0.87 -20.81
CA ILE A 158 -31.64 1.31 -20.02
C ILE A 158 -31.78 0.48 -18.74
N ALA A 159 -31.61 -0.84 -18.83
CA ALA A 159 -31.63 -1.72 -17.65
C ALA A 159 -30.49 -1.42 -16.67
N SER A 160 -29.30 -1.03 -17.15
CA SER A 160 -28.18 -0.63 -16.29
C SER A 160 -28.45 0.72 -15.59
N GLU A 161 -29.06 1.68 -16.29
CA GLU A 161 -29.39 3.00 -15.77
C GLU A 161 -30.51 2.93 -14.72
N GLU A 162 -31.53 2.10 -14.93
CA GLU A 162 -32.60 1.86 -13.97
C GLU A 162 -32.08 1.17 -12.70
N ARG A 163 -31.19 0.16 -12.84
CA ARG A 163 -30.51 -0.47 -11.70
C ARG A 163 -29.64 0.53 -10.93
N ALA A 164 -28.91 1.40 -11.62
CA ALA A 164 -28.10 2.44 -10.97
C ALA A 164 -28.97 3.45 -10.20
N LYS A 165 -30.13 3.82 -10.75
CA LYS A 165 -31.10 4.69 -10.09
C LYS A 165 -31.70 4.05 -8.84
N ALA A 166 -32.03 2.75 -8.91
CA ALA A 166 -32.50 1.99 -7.75
C ALA A 166 -31.44 1.92 -6.64
N ARG A 167 -30.17 1.64 -6.98
CA ARG A 167 -29.05 1.68 -6.01
C ARG A 167 -28.94 3.05 -5.34
N LYS A 168 -28.96 4.13 -6.13
CA LYS A 168 -28.87 5.50 -5.60
C LYS A 168 -30.02 5.85 -4.65
N ALA A 169 -31.23 5.37 -4.92
CA ALA A 169 -32.38 5.55 -4.03
C ALA A 169 -32.16 4.82 -2.69
N ILE A 170 -31.72 3.55 -2.74
CA ILE A 170 -31.38 2.75 -1.55
C ILE A 170 -30.29 3.45 -0.72
N ASP A 171 -29.25 3.96 -1.37
CA ASP A 171 -28.14 4.63 -0.69
C ASP A 171 -28.60 5.95 -0.06
N SER A 172 -29.49 6.71 -0.71
CA SER A 172 -30.07 7.91 -0.13
C SER A 172 -30.96 7.62 1.08
N GLU A 173 -31.72 6.52 1.07
CA GLU A 173 -32.51 6.05 2.22
C GLU A 173 -31.61 5.57 3.36
N LYS A 174 -30.50 4.90 3.04
CA LYS A 174 -29.50 4.47 4.03
C LYS A 174 -28.77 5.67 4.64
N ALA A 175 -28.42 6.67 3.83
CA ALA A 175 -27.76 7.90 4.29
C ALA A 175 -28.70 8.80 5.11
N ALA A 176 -30.01 8.75 4.86
CA ALA A 176 -31.01 9.48 5.63
C ALA A 176 -31.29 8.85 7.01
N LYS A 177 -30.88 7.59 7.25
CA LYS A 177 -30.96 6.96 8.57
C LYS A 177 -29.81 7.49 9.44
N PRO A 178 -30.10 8.05 10.62
CA PRO A 178 -29.05 8.60 11.48
C PRO A 178 -28.13 7.47 11.96
N THR A 179 -26.90 7.43 11.46
CA THR A 179 -25.84 6.58 12.00
C THR A 179 -25.30 7.24 13.26
N LEU A 180 -25.61 6.69 14.43
CA LEU A 180 -25.04 7.18 15.68
C LEU A 180 -23.52 6.91 15.71
N PRO A 181 -22.69 7.88 16.13
CA PRO A 181 -21.25 7.67 16.28
C PRO A 181 -20.97 6.83 17.52
N SER A 182 -21.22 5.52 17.46
CA SER A 182 -20.94 4.62 18.57
C SER A 182 -19.48 4.14 18.51
N PHE A 183 -18.58 4.97 19.03
CA PHE A 183 -17.16 4.65 19.22
C PHE A 183 -16.92 3.52 20.25
N TRP A 184 -17.94 3.17 21.06
CA TRP A 184 -17.83 2.20 22.17
C TRP A 184 -18.64 0.91 21.96
N SER A 185 -19.23 0.67 20.78
CA SER A 185 -19.92 -0.59 20.50
C SER A 185 -18.95 -1.59 19.86
N PRO A 186 -18.65 -2.74 20.50
CA PRO A 186 -17.71 -3.74 19.99
C PRO A 186 -18.08 -4.33 18.61
N PHE A 187 -19.31 -4.12 18.15
CA PHE A 187 -19.80 -4.55 16.83
C PHE A 187 -19.48 -3.57 15.69
N VAL A 188 -19.02 -2.36 16.01
CA VAL A 188 -18.51 -1.38 15.03
C VAL A 188 -17.02 -1.26 15.25
N THR A 189 -16.29 -2.35 14.99
CA THR A 189 -14.83 -2.30 14.96
C THR A 189 -14.38 -1.36 13.84
N PRO A 190 -13.30 -0.58 14.03
CA PRO A 190 -12.78 0.37 13.03
C PRO A 190 -12.29 -0.27 11.72
N SER A 191 -12.38 -1.60 11.58
CA SER A 191 -12.23 -2.29 10.29
C SER A 191 -13.45 -2.15 9.38
N SER A 192 -14.65 -1.92 9.94
CA SER A 192 -15.89 -1.73 9.18
C SER A 192 -16.13 -0.23 8.88
N ASN A 193 -15.18 0.42 8.21
CA ASN A 193 -15.35 1.77 7.67
C ASN A 193 -16.27 1.73 6.44
N LYS A 194 -17.59 1.65 6.64
CA LYS A 194 -18.58 1.67 5.53
C LYS A 194 -18.83 3.07 4.96
N ASN A 195 -18.20 4.11 5.50
CA ASN A 195 -18.49 5.51 5.14
C ASN A 195 -17.26 6.43 5.18
N ASN A 196 -16.10 5.97 4.70
CA ASN A 196 -15.01 6.93 4.46
C ASN A 196 -14.21 6.65 3.19
N THR A 197 -14.53 7.41 2.15
CA THR A 197 -13.71 7.70 0.97
C THR A 197 -12.39 8.44 1.30
N LEU A 198 -11.94 8.46 2.56
CA LEU A 198 -10.71 9.12 2.99
C LEU A 198 -9.48 8.21 3.02
N HIS A 199 -9.64 6.90 2.82
CA HIS A 199 -8.51 6.06 2.45
C HIS A 199 -8.99 5.11 1.35
N GLU A 200 -8.79 5.48 0.08
CA GLU A 200 -8.50 4.45 -0.91
C GLU A 200 -7.38 3.62 -0.27
N VAL A 201 -7.67 2.38 0.16
CA VAL A 201 -6.68 1.46 0.74
C VAL A 201 -5.79 1.00 -0.41
N LYS A 202 -5.10 1.96 -1.01
CA LYS A 202 -4.21 1.77 -2.14
C LYS A 202 -2.87 1.35 -1.59
N ARG A 203 -2.82 0.23 -0.88
CA ARG A 203 -1.56 -0.42 -0.52
C ARG A 203 -1.76 -1.91 -0.60
N LYS A 204 -1.40 -2.47 -1.76
CA LYS A 204 -0.78 -3.79 -1.82
C LYS A 204 0.33 -3.77 -0.76
N SER A 205 0.05 -4.26 0.43
CA SER A 205 1.00 -4.26 1.54
C SER A 205 2.18 -5.12 1.08
N LYS A 206 3.38 -4.55 1.14
CA LYS A 206 4.59 -5.19 0.63
C LYS A 206 4.74 -6.55 1.31
N THR A 207 4.63 -7.61 0.52
CA THR A 207 4.62 -9.04 0.93
C THR A 207 5.94 -9.53 1.52
N GLN A 208 6.93 -8.66 1.70
CA GLN A 208 8.28 -9.04 2.11
C GLN A 208 8.63 -8.50 3.50
N PRO A 209 9.38 -9.29 4.29
CA PRO A 209 9.90 -8.83 5.55
C PRO A 209 10.74 -7.56 5.39
N THR A 210 10.49 -6.58 6.25
CA THR A 210 11.17 -5.28 6.30
C THR A 210 12.22 -5.29 7.39
N CYS A 211 13.40 -4.74 7.12
CA CYS A 211 14.47 -4.66 8.11
C CYS A 211 14.02 -3.81 9.32
N PRO A 212 14.11 -4.32 10.56
CA PRO A 212 13.73 -3.58 11.77
C PRO A 212 14.52 -2.28 11.97
N SER A 213 15.78 -2.26 11.51
CA SER A 213 16.65 -1.10 11.59
C SER A 213 16.40 -0.07 10.49
N SER A 214 15.57 -0.38 9.49
CA SER A 214 15.31 0.56 8.40
C SER A 214 14.65 1.84 8.90
N SER A 215 15.04 2.99 8.34
CA SER A 215 14.39 4.26 8.68
C SER A 215 13.00 4.32 8.06
N GLN A 216 12.09 5.06 8.72
CA GLN A 216 10.73 5.24 8.23
C GLN A 216 10.68 5.88 6.83
N ASP A 217 11.66 6.74 6.52
CA ASP A 217 11.77 7.41 5.22
C ASP A 217 12.24 6.46 4.10
N ASN A 218 13.06 5.45 4.44
CA ASN A 218 13.64 4.53 3.46
C ASN A 218 13.57 3.06 3.96
N PRO A 219 12.36 2.48 4.02
CA PRO A 219 12.19 1.08 4.39
C PRO A 219 12.79 0.19 3.31
N HIS A 220 13.65 -0.74 3.73
CA HIS A 220 14.22 -1.76 2.85
C HIS A 220 13.81 -3.15 3.33
N HIS A 221 13.60 -4.05 2.37
CA HIS A 221 13.28 -5.44 2.65
C HIS A 221 14.56 -6.24 2.89
N TYR A 222 14.43 -7.31 3.66
CA TYR A 222 15.51 -8.25 3.88
C TYR A 222 14.95 -9.68 3.93
N SER A 223 15.70 -10.60 3.35
CA SER A 223 15.35 -12.01 3.21
C SER A 223 16.57 -12.88 3.53
N LEU A 224 16.33 -14.16 3.82
CA LEU A 224 17.36 -15.16 4.11
C LEU A 224 18.46 -15.19 3.04
N HIS A 225 18.08 -15.11 1.77
CA HIS A 225 19.02 -15.15 0.65
C HIS A 225 19.84 -13.87 0.48
N THR A 226 19.36 -12.75 1.03
CA THR A 226 20.04 -11.45 0.95
C THR A 226 20.95 -11.18 2.14
N LEU A 227 20.86 -11.99 3.20
CA LEU A 227 21.72 -11.87 4.38
C LEU A 227 23.14 -12.34 4.04
N VAL A 228 24.11 -11.50 4.36
CA VAL A 228 25.52 -11.82 4.19
C VAL A 228 26.10 -12.16 5.57
N THR A 229 26.79 -13.30 5.67
CA THR A 229 27.51 -13.64 6.91
C THR A 229 28.73 -12.73 7.01
N VAL A 230 28.92 -12.12 8.18
CA VAL A 230 29.99 -11.15 8.42
C VAL A 230 31.12 -11.85 9.18
N ASN A 231 32.32 -11.76 8.63
CA ASN A 231 33.53 -12.34 9.22
C ASN A 231 34.41 -11.20 9.70
N PHE A 232 34.44 -10.99 11.01
CA PHE A 232 35.37 -10.06 11.64
C PHE A 232 36.70 -10.77 11.92
N THR A 233 37.81 -10.07 11.70
CA THR A 233 39.11 -10.49 12.21
C THR A 233 39.24 -9.95 13.62
N GLU A 234 39.54 -10.83 14.57
CA GLU A 234 39.61 -10.48 15.99
C GLU A 234 41.05 -10.66 16.49
N GLU A 235 41.50 -9.73 17.34
CA GLU A 235 42.79 -9.78 18.02
C GLU A 235 42.54 -9.71 19.53
N THR A 236 43.14 -10.64 20.27
CA THR A 236 43.06 -10.72 21.73
C THR A 236 44.26 -10.04 22.36
N ASP A 237 44.04 -8.95 23.09
CA ASP A 237 45.10 -8.34 23.88
C ASP A 237 45.44 -9.22 25.09
N SER A 238 46.68 -9.71 25.16
CA SER A 238 47.16 -10.59 26.24
C SER A 238 47.12 -9.96 27.63
N SER A 239 47.03 -8.63 27.72
CA SER A 239 47.02 -7.89 28.98
C SER A 239 45.62 -7.69 29.57
N THR A 240 44.56 -7.68 28.75
CA THR A 240 43.19 -7.36 29.20
C THR A 240 42.18 -8.46 28.90
N ASN A 241 42.57 -9.53 28.20
CA ASN A 241 41.70 -10.63 27.75
C ASN A 241 40.47 -10.15 26.95
N LYS A 242 40.51 -8.92 26.40
CA LYS A 242 39.43 -8.36 25.60
C LYS A 242 39.71 -8.65 24.13
N THR A 243 38.74 -9.26 23.45
CA THR A 243 38.74 -9.43 22.01
C THR A 243 38.37 -8.10 21.36
N THR A 244 39.24 -7.58 20.49
CA THR A 244 38.93 -6.40 19.69
C THR A 244 38.85 -6.78 18.23
N ARG A 245 37.85 -6.24 17.53
CA ARG A 245 37.67 -6.50 16.09
C ARG A 245 38.55 -5.53 15.33
N ILE A 246 39.41 -6.03 14.46
CA ILE A 246 40.43 -5.26 13.75
C ILE A 246 40.22 -5.31 12.23
N CYS A 247 40.75 -4.32 11.54
CA CYS A 247 40.83 -4.33 10.08
C CYS A 247 42.00 -5.22 9.60
N PRO A 248 41.77 -6.21 8.73
CA PRO A 248 42.82 -7.08 8.17
C PRO A 248 43.98 -6.33 7.49
N ALA A 249 43.71 -5.19 6.85
CA ALA A 249 44.70 -4.47 6.05
C ALA A 249 45.63 -3.57 6.89
N CYS A 250 45.09 -2.91 7.93
CA CYS A 250 45.84 -1.91 8.70
C CYS A 250 45.97 -2.24 10.19
N LYS A 251 45.39 -3.35 10.64
CA LYS A 251 45.35 -3.79 12.06
C LYS A 251 44.79 -2.76 13.04
N LYS A 252 44.08 -1.74 12.55
CA LYS A 252 43.39 -0.76 13.40
C LYS A 252 42.10 -1.38 13.95
N GLY A 253 41.86 -1.20 15.24
CA GLY A 253 40.60 -1.56 15.89
C GLY A 253 39.40 -0.86 15.26
N LEU A 254 38.39 -1.65 14.89
CA LEU A 254 37.13 -1.19 14.35
C LEU A 254 36.22 -0.75 15.51
N THR A 255 35.86 0.53 15.51
CA THR A 255 34.98 1.16 16.50
C THR A 255 33.93 2.02 15.80
N ASN A 256 32.96 2.57 16.53
CA ASN A 256 31.91 3.42 15.95
C ASN A 256 32.45 4.68 15.22
N SER A 257 33.66 5.13 15.53
CA SER A 257 34.29 6.25 14.82
C SER A 257 34.86 5.82 13.47
N SER A 258 35.31 4.57 13.36
CA SER A 258 35.79 4.00 12.10
C SER A 258 34.62 3.78 11.13
N ARG A 259 34.80 4.11 9.85
CA ARG A 259 33.85 3.71 8.79
C ARG A 259 34.21 2.29 8.38
N ALA A 260 33.54 1.30 8.93
CA ALA A 260 33.72 -0.10 8.55
C ALA A 260 32.90 -0.42 7.29
N THR A 261 33.48 -1.15 6.36
CA THR A 261 32.86 -1.52 5.08
C THR A 261 32.91 -3.04 4.92
N LEU A 262 31.77 -3.63 4.64
CA LEU A 262 31.58 -5.05 4.36
C LEU A 262 31.74 -5.33 2.87
N ALA A 263 32.55 -6.33 2.53
CA ALA A 263 32.66 -6.87 1.19
C ALA A 263 31.63 -8.00 0.97
N LYS A 264 30.72 -7.83 0.00
CA LYS A 264 29.74 -8.85 -0.40
C LYS A 264 30.19 -9.53 -1.69
N PRO A 265 30.20 -10.87 -1.79
CA PRO A 265 29.54 -11.83 -0.91
C PRO A 265 30.42 -12.45 0.20
N CYS A 266 31.73 -12.16 0.23
CA CYS A 266 32.68 -12.90 1.08
C CYS A 266 32.60 -12.60 2.58
N GLY A 267 31.98 -11.50 2.99
CA GLY A 267 31.70 -11.23 4.40
C GLY A 267 32.83 -10.51 5.17
N HIS A 268 33.98 -10.26 4.54
CA HIS A 268 35.11 -9.60 5.20
C HIS A 268 34.83 -8.11 5.45
N VAL A 269 35.24 -7.62 6.63
CA VAL A 269 35.07 -6.22 7.04
C VAL A 269 36.41 -5.49 7.06
N LEU A 270 36.45 -4.35 6.38
CA LEU A 270 37.65 -3.51 6.23
C LEU A 270 37.34 -2.06 6.60
N CYS A 271 38.39 -1.33 6.97
CA CYS A 271 38.30 0.10 7.20
C CYS A 271 38.08 0.86 5.87
N LYS A 272 37.28 1.93 5.85
CA LYS A 272 36.96 2.68 4.63
C LYS A 272 38.21 3.21 3.92
N SER A 273 39.19 3.71 4.67
CA SER A 273 40.45 4.19 4.08
C SER A 273 41.24 3.07 3.42
N CYS A 274 41.19 1.86 3.99
CA CYS A 274 41.81 0.66 3.41
C CYS A 274 41.11 0.26 2.12
N VAL A 275 39.77 0.28 2.12
CA VAL A 275 38.95 0.01 0.94
C VAL A 275 39.25 1.00 -0.19
N ASP A 276 39.30 2.29 0.12
CA ASP A 276 39.52 3.34 -0.87
C ASP A 276 40.94 3.29 -1.45
N GLN A 277 41.92 2.81 -0.69
CA GLN A 277 43.32 2.70 -1.12
C GLN A 277 43.64 1.39 -1.86
N PHE A 278 43.09 0.26 -1.42
CA PHE A 278 43.50 -1.07 -1.90
C PHE A 278 42.46 -1.79 -2.76
N MET A 279 41.18 -1.39 -2.72
CA MET A 279 40.11 -2.11 -3.42
C MET A 279 39.42 -1.31 -4.51
N LYS A 280 39.42 0.02 -4.44
CA LYS A 280 38.85 0.85 -5.49
C LYS A 280 39.91 1.15 -6.55
N PRO A 281 39.80 0.59 -7.77
CA PRO A 281 40.69 0.97 -8.85
C PRO A 281 40.50 2.45 -9.19
N SER A 282 41.53 3.06 -9.79
CA SER A 282 41.45 4.41 -10.35
C SER A 282 40.18 4.54 -11.22
N PRO A 283 39.48 5.69 -11.23
CA PRO A 283 38.25 5.87 -12.01
C PRO A 283 38.40 5.61 -13.52
N SER A 284 39.63 5.51 -14.04
CA SER A 284 39.97 5.24 -15.43
C SER A 284 40.16 3.76 -15.79
N SER A 285 40.41 2.87 -14.83
CA SER A 285 40.70 1.45 -15.07
C SER A 285 39.47 0.60 -14.81
N SER A 286 38.99 -0.13 -15.82
CA SER A 286 37.86 -1.06 -15.75
C SER A 286 38.22 -2.38 -15.06
N GLU A 287 39.11 -2.34 -14.07
CA GLU A 287 39.57 -3.53 -13.36
C GLU A 287 38.51 -4.01 -12.36
N PRO A 288 38.43 -5.32 -12.12
CA PRO A 288 37.49 -5.85 -11.14
C PRO A 288 37.91 -5.47 -9.72
N VAL A 289 36.93 -5.03 -8.93
CA VAL A 289 37.09 -4.79 -7.50
C VAL A 289 37.21 -6.15 -6.81
N LEU A 290 38.37 -6.48 -6.25
CA LEU A 290 38.61 -7.74 -5.55
C LEU A 290 38.65 -7.53 -4.03
N CYS A 291 38.29 -8.56 -3.28
CA CYS A 291 38.44 -8.57 -1.83
C CYS A 291 39.91 -8.66 -1.43
N TYR A 292 40.37 -7.77 -0.54
CA TYR A 292 41.76 -7.80 -0.04
C TYR A 292 42.14 -9.11 0.69
N VAL A 293 41.18 -9.80 1.31
CA VAL A 293 41.46 -10.98 2.17
C VAL A 293 41.40 -12.29 1.40
N CYS A 294 40.47 -12.40 0.45
CA CYS A 294 40.16 -13.68 -0.23
C CYS A 294 40.10 -13.56 -1.75
N GLU A 295 40.47 -12.40 -2.30
CA GLU A 295 40.50 -12.11 -3.73
C GLU A 295 39.15 -12.33 -4.47
N ALA A 296 38.06 -12.54 -3.72
CA ALA A 296 36.74 -12.71 -4.29
C ALA A 296 36.33 -11.46 -5.10
N ASN A 297 35.75 -11.69 -6.27
CA ASN A 297 35.30 -10.60 -7.14
C ASN A 297 34.04 -9.93 -6.56
N LEU A 298 34.15 -8.62 -6.31
CA LEU A 298 33.12 -7.75 -5.73
C LEU A 298 32.53 -6.79 -6.77
N THR A 299 32.87 -6.89 -8.05
CA THR A 299 32.23 -6.04 -9.07
C THR A 299 30.75 -6.36 -9.16
N GLY A 300 29.93 -5.40 -8.75
CA GLY A 300 28.52 -5.44 -9.07
C GLY A 300 28.32 -5.12 -10.55
N SER A 301 27.57 -5.94 -11.27
CA SER A 301 27.00 -5.53 -12.55
C SER A 301 26.26 -4.20 -12.32
N LYS A 302 26.62 -3.16 -13.08
CA LYS A 302 25.91 -1.87 -13.03
C LYS A 302 24.40 -2.12 -13.21
N PRO A 303 23.50 -1.29 -12.65
CA PRO A 303 22.07 -1.38 -12.91
C PRO A 303 21.78 -0.97 -14.37
N GLY A 304 22.14 -1.84 -15.31
CA GLY A 304 21.81 -1.74 -16.71
C GLY A 304 20.37 -2.18 -16.92
N LYS A 305 19.59 -1.33 -17.60
CA LYS A 305 18.28 -1.66 -18.15
C LYS A 305 18.28 -3.06 -18.76
N LYS A 306 17.34 -3.91 -18.31
CA LYS A 306 17.01 -5.26 -18.80
C LYS A 306 17.90 -6.42 -18.32
N GLU A 307 17.78 -6.79 -17.05
CA GLU A 307 17.97 -8.19 -16.65
C GLU A 307 16.61 -8.82 -16.34
N LYS A 308 16.34 -9.92 -17.03
CA LYS A 308 15.08 -10.65 -17.10
C LYS A 308 14.56 -11.03 -15.71
N GLU A 309 13.24 -10.92 -15.59
CA GLU A 309 12.43 -11.35 -14.45
C GLU A 309 12.71 -12.80 -14.05
N GLY A 310 12.73 -13.05 -12.73
CA GLY A 310 12.43 -14.38 -12.19
C GLY A 310 13.33 -14.85 -11.04
N LYS A 311 14.65 -14.98 -11.25
CA LYS A 311 15.49 -15.80 -10.35
C LYS A 311 16.75 -15.16 -9.76
N GLU A 312 17.23 -14.02 -10.28
CA GLU A 312 18.48 -13.42 -9.80
C GLU A 312 18.30 -12.28 -8.80
N LYS A 313 17.07 -11.81 -8.57
CA LYS A 313 16.80 -10.76 -7.57
C LYS A 313 17.06 -11.21 -6.13
N GLU A 314 17.14 -12.51 -5.88
CA GLU A 314 17.35 -13.07 -4.53
C GLU A 314 18.81 -13.33 -4.19
N LYS A 315 19.73 -13.27 -5.16
CA LYS A 315 21.17 -13.47 -4.90
C LYS A 315 21.80 -12.20 -4.33
N ILE A 316 22.76 -12.38 -3.42
CA ILE A 316 23.56 -11.29 -2.84
C ILE A 316 24.26 -10.54 -3.97
N ARG A 317 23.88 -9.28 -4.18
CA ARG A 317 24.56 -8.42 -5.15
C ARG A 317 25.98 -8.14 -4.68
N PRO A 318 27.01 -8.50 -5.48
CA PRO A 318 28.39 -8.19 -5.15
C PRO A 318 28.60 -6.70 -5.02
N GLY A 319 29.46 -6.30 -4.10
CA GLY A 319 29.79 -4.91 -3.88
C GLY A 319 30.21 -4.61 -2.45
N LEU A 320 30.52 -3.35 -2.22
CA LEU A 320 30.94 -2.85 -0.92
C LEU A 320 29.80 -2.07 -0.27
N VAL A 321 29.52 -2.37 0.99
CA VAL A 321 28.48 -1.70 1.77
C VAL A 321 29.06 -1.26 3.10
N GLU A 322 28.82 0.00 3.45
CA GLU A 322 29.22 0.54 4.74
C GLU A 322 28.32 -0.05 5.83
N LEU A 323 28.93 -0.55 6.91
CA LEU A 323 28.18 -1.03 8.05
C LEU A 323 27.59 0.16 8.80
N ARG A 324 26.34 0.01 9.24
CA ARG A 324 25.69 1.03 10.05
C ARG A 324 26.41 1.18 11.38
N ARG A 325 26.55 2.44 11.81
CA ARG A 325 27.23 2.83 13.03
C ARG A 325 26.43 3.91 13.74
N GLU A 326 26.53 3.87 15.06
CA GLU A 326 25.86 4.78 15.98
C GLU A 326 26.87 5.67 16.69
N GLY A 327 26.50 6.88 17.05
CA GLY A 327 27.39 7.77 17.80
C GLY A 327 26.96 9.22 17.88
N THR A 328 27.78 10.03 18.53
CA THR A 328 27.58 11.47 18.63
C THR A 328 28.36 12.20 17.53
N GLY A 329 27.80 13.29 17.00
CA GLY A 329 28.50 14.20 16.08
C GLY A 329 28.89 13.58 14.73
N PHE A 330 30.17 13.72 14.34
CA PHE A 330 30.72 13.27 13.04
C PHE A 330 30.69 11.74 12.88
N SER A 331 30.70 11.01 14.00
CA SER A 331 30.66 9.55 14.01
C SER A 331 29.32 9.00 13.51
N ALA A 332 28.19 9.68 13.77
CA ALA A 332 26.84 9.28 13.32
C ALA A 332 26.36 9.96 12.04
N GLY A 333 27.19 10.77 11.38
CA GLY A 333 26.75 11.49 10.18
C GLY A 333 25.56 12.43 10.41
N GLY A 334 25.33 12.87 11.65
CA GLY A 334 24.28 13.84 12.01
C GLY A 334 23.04 13.27 12.71
N ALA A 335 22.90 11.95 12.86
CA ALA A 335 21.71 11.32 13.46
C ALA A 335 21.75 11.23 15.01
N ASN A 336 21.99 12.35 15.71
CA ASN A 336 22.05 12.38 17.19
C ASN A 336 20.81 13.00 17.86
N THR A 337 19.70 13.10 17.13
CA THR A 337 18.47 13.72 17.63
C THR A 337 17.29 12.78 17.45
N VAL A 338 16.57 12.53 18.53
CA VAL A 338 15.28 11.82 18.50
C VAL A 338 14.19 12.88 18.48
N LYS A 339 13.27 12.75 17.53
CA LYS A 339 12.04 13.55 17.46
C LYS A 339 10.89 12.67 17.91
N LYS A 340 10.08 13.18 18.84
CA LYS A 340 8.81 12.58 19.22
C LYS A 340 7.71 13.40 18.58
N ASP A 341 7.17 12.91 17.48
CA ASP A 341 6.03 13.53 16.81
C ASP A 341 4.76 13.08 17.54
N THR A 342 4.02 14.02 18.12
CA THR A 342 2.79 13.75 18.87
C THR A 342 1.59 14.33 18.13
N VAL A 343 0.59 13.49 17.86
CA VAL A 343 -0.67 13.96 17.25
C VAL A 343 -1.42 14.76 18.31
N THR A 344 -1.42 16.08 18.15
CA THR A 344 -2.21 16.98 19.00
C THR A 344 -3.65 17.02 18.50
N PHE A 345 -4.56 16.52 19.32
CA PHE A 345 -5.99 16.68 19.07
C PHE A 345 -6.41 18.06 19.57
N THR A 346 -6.68 18.97 18.64
CA THR A 346 -7.40 20.20 18.95
C THR A 346 -8.86 19.83 19.18
N VAL A 347 -9.30 19.90 20.44
CA VAL A 347 -10.72 19.81 20.84
C VAL A 347 -11.40 21.14 20.55
#